data_AF-A0A2Z5GBB5-F1
#
_entry.id   AF-A0A2Z5GBB5-F1
#
_cell.length_a   1.000
_cell.length_b   1.000
_cell.length_c   1.000
_cell.angle_alpha   90.00
_cell.angle_beta   90.00
_cell.angle_gamma   90.00
#
_symmetry.space_group_name_H-M   'P 1'
#
loop_
_entity.id
_entity.type
_entity.pdbx_description
1 polymer ?
#
loop_
_entity_poly.entity_id
_entity_poly.type
_entity_poly.pdbx_seq_one_letter_code
_entity_poly.pdbx_strand_id
1 'polypeptide(L)'
;MECFLSITRQVDTDHEGRKSRSPVTSVRAEADLDQDAASGAPDFFFGKLLDVTLGQIIQFKFAPGVEVGFRGKRYKFEELGKSGSFKLRKDW
;
A
#
# COMPACT_ATOMS: atom_id res chain seq x y z
N MET A 1 -3.92 10.84 10.77
CA MET A 1 -2.80 11.67 10.26
C MET A 1 -2.70 11.49 8.75
N GLU A 2 -2.54 12.56 7.97
CA GLU A 2 -2.38 12.43 6.50
C GLU A 2 -0.96 12.02 6.11
N CYS A 3 -0.84 11.10 5.15
CA CYS A 3 0.42 10.63 4.61
C CYS A 3 0.30 10.20 3.13
N PHE A 4 1.44 9.88 2.53
CA PHE A 4 1.50 9.31 1.19
C PHE A 4 1.95 7.86 1.24
N LEU A 5 1.21 7.02 0.51
CA LEU A 5 1.51 5.62 0.29
C LEU A 5 2.02 5.45 -1.16
N SER A 6 3.11 4.72 -1.32
CA SER A 6 3.64 4.37 -2.65
C SER A 6 3.16 2.98 -3.04
N ILE A 7 2.24 2.88 -3.98
CA ILE A 7 1.70 1.60 -4.44
C ILE A 7 2.47 1.16 -5.68
N THR A 8 3.09 -0.01 -5.60
CA THR A 8 3.77 -0.67 -6.72
C THR A 8 3.17 -2.04 -6.93
N ARG A 9 3.18 -2.52 -8.17
CA ARG A 9 2.77 -3.89 -8.50
C ARG A 9 3.94 -4.61 -9.15
N GLN A 10 4.20 -5.85 -8.72
CA GLN A 10 5.12 -6.74 -9.43
C GLN A 10 4.41 -7.23 -10.70
N VAL A 11 4.93 -6.84 -11.87
CA VAL A 11 4.23 -7.03 -13.16
C VAL A 11 4.54 -8.40 -13.73
N ASP A 12 5.80 -8.81 -13.77
CA ASP A 12 6.20 -10.16 -14.14
C ASP A 12 7.72 -10.31 -13.97
N THR A 13 8.18 -11.55 -14.05
CA THR A 13 9.60 -11.87 -14.21
C THR A 13 9.85 -12.03 -15.70
N ASP A 14 10.71 -11.21 -16.30
CA ASP A 14 11.06 -11.39 -17.71
C ASP A 14 11.77 -12.75 -17.95
N HIS A 15 11.97 -13.12 -19.22
CA HIS A 15 12.68 -14.35 -19.61
C HIS A 15 14.11 -14.44 -19.02
N GLU A 16 14.68 -13.35 -18.50
CA GLU A 16 15.99 -13.28 -17.87
C GLU A 16 15.94 -13.31 -16.33
N GLY A 17 14.77 -13.49 -15.71
CA GLY A 17 14.65 -13.50 -14.26
C GLY A 17 14.49 -12.11 -13.62
N ARG A 18 14.41 -11.02 -14.40
CA ARG A 18 14.31 -9.66 -13.86
C ARG A 18 12.85 -9.35 -13.53
N LYS A 19 12.63 -8.99 -12.26
CA LYS A 19 11.31 -8.58 -11.75
C LYS A 19 11.02 -7.16 -12.21
N SER A 20 10.10 -7.01 -13.15
CA SER A 20 9.62 -5.70 -13.58
C SER A 20 8.55 -5.21 -12.61
N ARG A 21 8.72 -3.99 -12.08
CA ARG A 21 7.73 -3.31 -11.25
C ARG A 21 6.95 -2.31 -12.10
N SER A 22 5.65 -2.19 -11.82
CA SER A 22 4.82 -1.12 -12.37
C SER A 22 5.36 0.24 -11.96
N PRO A 23 5.01 1.31 -12.71
CA PRO A 23 5.20 2.67 -12.25
C PRO A 23 4.64 2.85 -10.82
N VAL A 24 5.38 3.58 -9.99
CA VAL A 24 4.95 3.90 -8.62
C VAL A 24 3.73 4.81 -8.69
N THR A 25 2.62 4.37 -8.10
CA THR A 25 1.43 5.20 -7.92
C THR A 25 1.45 5.77 -6.50
N SER A 26 1.66 7.08 -6.36
CA SER A 26 1.55 7.75 -5.06
C SER A 26 0.08 8.04 -4.74
N VAL A 27 -0.39 7.57 -3.60
CA VAL A 27 -1.78 7.73 -3.13
C VAL A 27 -1.78 8.43 -1.79
N ARG A 28 -2.61 9.44 -1.62
CA ARG A 28 -2.81 10.12 -0.33
C ARG A 28 -3.68 9.24 0.57
N ALA A 29 -3.38 9.19 1.86
CA ALA A 29 -4.14 8.42 2.82
C ALA A 29 -4.21 9.13 4.16
N GLU A 30 -5.33 8.97 4.87
CA GLU A 30 -5.39 9.17 6.31
C GLU A 30 -4.99 7.85 6.97
N ALA A 31 -3.96 7.87 7.81
CA ALA A 31 -3.53 6.73 8.58
C ALA A 31 -3.76 6.97 10.07
N ASP A 32 -4.33 5.95 10.72
CA ASP A 32 -4.45 5.83 12.17
C ASP A 32 -3.16 5.20 12.68
N LEU A 33 -2.13 6.05 12.77
CA LEU A 33 -0.86 5.69 13.35
C LEU A 33 -0.98 5.97 14.86
N ASP A 34 -0.98 4.90 15.65
CA ASP A 34 -0.94 5.03 17.11
C ASP A 34 0.29 5.85 17.53
N GLN A 35 0.22 6.53 18.68
CA GLN A 35 1.25 7.49 19.10
C GLN A 35 2.64 6.83 19.31
N ASP A 36 2.70 5.50 19.44
CA ASP A 36 3.93 4.69 19.44
C ASP A 36 4.70 4.70 18.10
N ALA A 37 4.10 5.19 17.01
CA ALA A 37 4.77 5.35 15.71
C ALA A 37 5.81 6.50 15.67
N ALA A 38 6.09 7.14 16.81
CA ALA A 38 7.19 8.09 16.98
C ALA A 38 8.58 7.41 16.84
N SER A 39 8.65 6.10 17.09
CA SER A 39 9.92 5.35 17.15
C SER A 39 10.16 4.42 15.96
N GLY A 40 9.15 4.18 15.12
CA GLY A 40 9.25 3.19 14.04
C GLY A 40 8.02 3.12 13.13
N ALA A 41 8.11 2.26 12.12
CA ALA A 41 6.99 1.93 11.24
C ALA A 41 6.26 0.71 11.83
N PRO A 42 4.94 0.79 12.11
CA PRO A 42 4.23 -0.25 12.84
C PRO A 42 4.10 -1.53 12.00
N ASP A 43 3.94 -2.68 12.65
CA ASP A 43 3.73 -3.97 11.97
C ASP A 43 2.39 -4.03 11.23
N PHE A 44 1.38 -3.32 11.74
CA PHE A 44 0.15 -3.07 11.01
C PHE A 44 -0.42 -1.69 11.38
N PHE A 45 -1.20 -1.12 10.48
CA PHE A 45 -1.96 0.10 10.77
C PHE A 45 -3.20 0.19 9.89
N PHE A 46 -4.15 0.98 10.35
CA PHE A 46 -5.41 1.22 9.65
C PHE A 46 -5.40 2.60 9.00
N GLY A 47 -6.32 2.80 8.07
CA GLY A 47 -6.50 4.11 7.48
C GLY A 47 -7.53 4.12 6.36
N LYS A 48 -7.54 5.20 5.61
CA LYS A 48 -8.41 5.43 4.46
C LYS A 48 -7.64 6.10 3.33
N LEU A 49 -7.69 5.50 2.14
CA LEU A 49 -7.18 6.13 0.93
C LEU A 49 -8.05 7.36 0.59
N LEU A 50 -7.39 8.47 0.28
CA LEU A 50 -7.99 9.72 -0.15
C LEU A 50 -7.85 9.88 -1.66
N ASP A 51 -8.81 10.58 -2.27
CA ASP A 51 -8.80 10.93 -3.70
C ASP A 51 -8.64 9.74 -4.66
N VAL A 52 -9.05 8.53 -4.22
CA VAL A 52 -9.04 7.32 -5.04
C VAL A 52 -10.42 6.98 -5.58
N THR A 53 -10.45 6.56 -6.84
CA THR A 53 -11.66 6.03 -7.48
C THR A 53 -11.90 4.57 -7.09
N LEU A 54 -13.16 4.12 -7.19
CA LEU A 54 -13.50 2.71 -7.00
C LEU A 54 -12.72 1.79 -7.94
N GLY A 55 -12.44 2.23 -9.17
CA GLY A 55 -11.62 1.49 -10.14
C GLY A 55 -10.18 1.27 -9.64
N GLN A 56 -9.56 2.30 -9.07
CA GLN A 56 -8.23 2.19 -8.45
C GLN A 56 -8.25 1.26 -7.23
N ILE A 57 -9.27 1.36 -6.38
CA ILE A 57 -9.43 0.47 -5.21
C ILE A 57 -9.51 -0.99 -5.65
N ILE A 58 -10.30 -1.29 -6.69
CA ILE A 58 -10.40 -2.64 -7.26
C ILE A 58 -9.06 -3.10 -7.80
N GLN A 59 -8.32 -2.23 -8.51
CA GLN A 59 -6.98 -2.57 -8.99
C GLN A 59 -6.03 -2.89 -7.83
N PHE A 60 -5.98 -2.08 -6.77
CA PHE A 60 -5.10 -2.32 -5.62
C PHE A 60 -5.47 -3.58 -4.83
N LYS A 61 -6.77 -3.91 -4.76
CA LYS A 61 -7.26 -5.07 -4.01
C LYS A 61 -7.00 -6.41 -4.71
N PHE A 62 -7.19 -6.45 -6.03
CA PHE A 62 -7.21 -7.72 -6.77
C PHE A 62 -5.98 -7.94 -7.65
N ALA A 63 -5.14 -6.92 -7.85
CA ALA A 63 -3.94 -7.10 -8.64
C ALA A 63 -2.91 -7.98 -7.90
N PRO A 64 -2.38 -9.04 -8.54
CA PRO A 64 -1.31 -9.83 -7.95
C PRO A 64 -0.04 -8.99 -7.80
N GLY A 65 0.65 -9.17 -6.67
CA GLY A 65 1.96 -8.54 -6.42
C GLY A 65 1.90 -7.07 -6.01
N VAL A 66 0.75 -6.58 -5.50
CA VAL A 66 0.66 -5.22 -4.95
C VAL A 66 1.47 -5.11 -3.65
N GLU A 67 2.43 -4.19 -3.65
CA GLU A 67 3.26 -3.78 -2.53
C GLU A 67 2.94 -2.30 -2.20
N VAL A 68 2.84 -1.97 -0.92
CA VAL A 68 2.61 -0.62 -0.42
C VAL A 68 3.82 -0.15 0.36
N GLY A 69 4.45 0.92 -0.10
CA GLY A 69 5.57 1.59 0.56
C GLY A 69 5.07 2.66 1.52
N PHE A 70 5.49 2.59 2.78
CA PHE A 70 5.27 3.63 3.79
C PHE A 70 6.52 3.77 4.68
N ARG A 71 7.04 5.00 4.81
CA ARG A 71 8.26 5.32 5.60
C ARG A 71 9.44 4.36 5.34
N GLY A 72 9.68 4.01 4.08
CA GLY A 72 10.78 3.11 3.69
C GLY A 72 10.57 1.63 4.02
N LYS A 73 9.41 1.25 4.56
CA LYS A 73 9.00 -0.15 4.77
C LYS A 73 7.96 -0.57 3.73
N ARG A 74 7.90 -1.87 3.48
CA ARG A 74 6.92 -2.49 2.58
C ARG A 74 5.79 -3.09 3.38
N TYR A 75 4.60 -2.98 2.83
CA TYR A 75 3.35 -3.44 3.40
C TYR A 75 2.52 -4.11 2.32
N LYS A 76 1.53 -4.89 2.76
CA LYS A 76 0.46 -5.43 1.93
C LYS A 76 -0.89 -5.05 2.51
N PHE A 77 -1.88 -4.89 1.65
CA PHE A 77 -3.27 -4.78 2.06
C PHE A 77 -3.71 -6.13 2.62
N GLU A 78 -3.83 -6.21 3.95
CA GLU A 78 -4.53 -7.33 4.60
C GLU A 78 -6.04 -7.16 4.39
N GLU A 79 -6.51 -5.91 4.44
CA GLU A 79 -7.88 -5.53 4.11
C GLU A 79 -7.92 -4.25 3.27
N LEU A 80 -8.81 -4.20 2.28
CA LEU A 80 -9.12 -2.99 1.51
C LEU A 80 -10.62 -2.98 1.17
N GLY A 81 -11.34 -2.04 1.76
CA GLY A 81 -12.76 -1.79 1.57
C GLY A 81 -13.04 -0.92 0.34
N LYS A 82 -14.27 -1.01 -0.17
CA LYS A 82 -14.72 -0.22 -1.34
C LYS A 82 -14.73 1.30 -1.09
N SER A 83 -14.77 1.71 0.17
CA SER A 83 -14.69 3.10 0.64
C SER A 83 -13.26 3.64 0.72
N GLY A 84 -12.25 2.83 0.40
CA GLY A 84 -10.84 3.17 0.57
C GLY A 84 -10.31 2.88 1.98
N SER A 85 -11.15 2.45 2.92
CA SER A 85 -10.72 2.00 4.25
C SER A 85 -9.83 0.77 4.14
N PHE A 86 -8.70 0.73 4.83
CA PHE A 86 -7.72 -0.34 4.71
C PHE A 86 -7.12 -0.77 6.04
N LYS A 87 -6.53 -1.97 6.01
CA LYS A 87 -5.56 -2.46 6.99
C LYS A 87 -4.30 -2.87 6.25
N LEU A 88 -3.18 -2.24 6.58
CA LEU A 88 -1.87 -2.59 6.04
C LEU A 88 -1.12 -3.44 7.05
N ARG A 89 -0.42 -4.46 6.56
CA ARG A 89 0.49 -5.29 7.34
C ARG A 89 1.86 -5.28 6.71
N LYS A 90 2.89 -5.11 7.53
CA LYS A 90 4.28 -5.03 7.11
C LYS A 90 4.69 -6.34 6.46
N ASP A 91 5.24 -6.21 5.26
CA ASP A 91 5.85 -7.31 4.53
C ASP A 91 7.32 -7.36 4.99
N TRP A 92 7.54 -8.16 6.05
CA TRP A 92 8.83 -8.60 6.61
C TRP A 92 9.55 -7.57 7.49
#